data_AF-A0A2S9FGC4-F1
#
_entry.id   AF-A0A2S9FGC4-F1
#
_cell.length_a   1.000
_cell.length_b   1.000
_cell.length_c   1.000
_cell.angle_alpha   90.00
_cell.angle_beta   90.00
_cell.angle_gamma   90.00
#
_symmetry.space_group_name_H-M   'P 1'
#
loop_
_entity.id
_entity.type
_entity.pdbx_description
1 polymer ?
#
loop_
_entity_poly.entity_id
_entity_poly.type
_entity_poly.pdbx_seq_one_letter_code
_entity_poly.pdbx_strand_id
1 'polypeptide(L)'
;VRGNRNRMHAREAMLASTKIPGELDRLSPICTPEASDSASFDEVLELLHLGGRSLPHAVLMMIPEAWENNTTMEPAERDFWQFHASLMEPWDGPACVTFTDGTLVGAVLDRNGLRPGRWWRTLDDRIILASESGVLDVDSAQIVAKGRLQPGKMFLIDTAAGRIVSDDEVKERLATAEPYGEWLHAGLLDLKTLPERARVAPNHESVVRRQISFGYSEEDLRILLTPMAASGAEPLGSMGSDTPAAVLSQRSKLLYDYFV
;
A
#
# COMPACT_ATOMS: atom_id res chain seq x y z
N VAL A 1 1.23 -1.85 9.15
CA VAL A 1 2.66 -2.14 9.43
C VAL A 1 3.00 -3.63 9.67
N ARG A 2 2.33 -4.37 10.58
CA ARG A 2 2.71 -5.79 10.90
C ARG A 2 2.80 -6.71 9.67
N GLY A 3 1.84 -6.60 8.73
CA GLY A 3 1.86 -7.35 7.48
C GLY A 3 3.10 -7.08 6.63
N ASN A 4 3.51 -5.82 6.51
CA ASN A 4 4.67 -5.41 5.72
C ASN A 4 5.97 -5.93 6.33
N ARG A 5 6.12 -5.84 7.66
CA ARG A 5 7.27 -6.43 8.37
C ARG A 5 7.38 -7.93 8.14
N ASN A 6 6.26 -8.65 8.23
CA ASN A 6 6.25 -10.09 7.99
C ASN A 6 6.61 -10.46 6.55
N ARG A 7 6.15 -9.68 5.56
CA ARG A 7 6.51 -9.87 4.16
C ARG A 7 7.98 -9.56 3.90
N MET A 8 8.52 -8.49 4.48
CA MET A 8 9.94 -8.20 4.40
C MET A 8 10.78 -9.31 5.02
N HIS A 9 10.42 -9.77 6.21
CA HIS A 9 11.08 -10.91 6.87
C HIS A 9 11.08 -12.16 5.98
N ALA A 10 9.99 -12.44 5.25
CA ALA A 10 9.95 -13.54 4.29
C ALA A 10 10.88 -13.35 3.07
N ARG A 11 11.11 -12.09 2.66
CA ARG A 11 12.01 -11.73 1.54
C ARG A 11 13.49 -11.76 1.93
N GLU A 12 13.84 -11.57 3.20
CA GLU A 12 15.23 -11.50 3.67
C GLU A 12 16.05 -12.73 3.24
N ALA A 13 15.48 -13.92 3.34
CA ALA A 13 16.15 -15.17 2.95
C ALA A 13 16.46 -15.28 1.44
N MET A 14 15.84 -14.44 0.61
CA MET A 14 16.05 -14.39 -0.83
C MET A 14 16.79 -13.11 -1.27
N LEU A 15 17.25 -12.30 -0.33
CA LEU A 15 17.90 -11.02 -0.64
C LEU A 15 19.23 -11.27 -1.35
N ALA A 16 19.35 -10.74 -2.56
CA ALA A 16 20.57 -10.80 -3.34
C ALA A 16 20.77 -9.48 -4.09
N SER A 17 21.99 -8.95 -4.06
CA SER A 17 22.34 -7.72 -4.76
C SER A 17 23.83 -7.68 -5.06
N THR A 18 24.19 -7.25 -6.28
CA THR A 18 25.57 -6.93 -6.65
C THR A 18 25.92 -5.47 -6.39
N LYS A 19 24.95 -4.65 -5.96
CA LYS A 19 25.10 -3.20 -5.75
C LYS A 19 25.50 -2.86 -4.31
N ILE A 20 25.09 -3.67 -3.36
CA ILE A 20 25.43 -3.51 -1.94
C ILE A 20 26.65 -4.39 -1.66
N PRO A 21 27.82 -3.81 -1.32
CA PRO A 21 29.02 -4.58 -1.06
C PRO A 21 28.94 -5.30 0.30
N GLY A 22 29.61 -6.44 0.41
CA GLY A 22 29.70 -7.22 1.64
C GLY A 22 28.64 -8.32 1.75
N GLU A 23 28.52 -8.87 2.95
CA GLU A 23 27.58 -9.96 3.25
C GLU A 23 26.22 -9.37 3.64
N LEU A 24 25.22 -9.56 2.78
CA LEU A 24 23.85 -9.07 2.98
C LEU A 24 23.18 -9.66 4.23
N ASP A 25 23.55 -10.88 4.62
CA ASP A 25 23.03 -11.55 5.83
C ASP A 25 23.29 -10.74 7.11
N ARG A 26 24.28 -9.84 7.09
CA ARG A 26 24.58 -8.93 8.21
C ARG A 26 23.54 -7.81 8.38
N LEU A 27 22.72 -7.57 7.37
CA LEU A 27 21.63 -6.59 7.42
C LEU A 27 20.38 -7.17 8.10
N SER A 28 20.27 -8.49 8.23
CA SER A 28 19.11 -9.12 8.87
C SER A 28 19.12 -8.93 10.39
N PRO A 29 17.96 -8.64 11.01
CA PRO A 29 16.67 -8.36 10.35
C PRO A 29 16.66 -6.97 9.71
N ILE A 30 16.11 -6.87 8.50
CA ILE A 30 16.01 -5.59 7.76
C ILE A 30 15.10 -4.63 8.51
N CYS A 31 13.95 -5.12 8.98
CA CYS A 31 13.09 -4.33 9.85
C CYS A 31 13.51 -4.56 11.30
N THR A 32 14.03 -3.54 11.98
CA THR A 32 14.47 -3.67 13.37
C THR A 32 13.28 -4.09 14.25
N PRO A 33 13.40 -5.19 15.03
CA PRO A 33 12.35 -5.62 15.94
C PRO A 33 11.97 -4.50 16.91
N GLU A 34 10.67 -4.34 17.17
CA GLU A 34 10.12 -3.34 18.10
C GLU A 34 10.34 -1.86 17.71
N ALA A 35 11.05 -1.57 16.61
CA ALA A 35 11.20 -0.22 16.12
C ALA A 35 9.86 0.40 15.70
N SER A 36 9.83 1.72 15.49
CA SER A 36 8.64 2.42 15.01
C SER A 36 8.29 2.00 13.57
N ASP A 37 7.05 2.27 13.16
CA ASP A 37 6.62 2.07 11.78
C ASP A 37 7.44 2.91 10.78
N SER A 38 7.76 4.13 11.17
CA SER A 38 8.57 5.08 10.40
C SER A 38 10.01 4.58 10.25
N ALA A 39 10.60 4.00 11.30
CA ALA A 39 11.92 3.38 11.22
C ALA A 39 11.91 2.19 10.25
N SER A 40 10.91 1.31 10.34
CA SER A 40 10.78 0.19 9.38
C SER A 40 10.56 0.64 7.95
N PHE A 41 9.87 1.77 7.74
CA PHE A 41 9.72 2.35 6.41
C PHE A 41 11.06 2.85 5.88
N ASP A 42 11.82 3.57 6.71
CA ASP A 42 13.13 4.12 6.37
C ASP A 42 14.15 3.01 6.03
N GLU A 43 14.24 1.96 6.86
CA GLU A 43 15.11 0.80 6.66
C GLU A 43 14.86 0.11 5.30
N VAL A 44 13.58 -0.07 4.96
CA VAL A 44 13.20 -0.71 3.69
C VAL A 44 13.41 0.24 2.51
N LEU A 45 13.15 1.54 2.68
CA LEU A 45 13.38 2.55 1.67
C LEU A 45 14.87 2.66 1.33
N GLU A 46 15.72 2.72 2.35
CA GLU A 46 17.18 2.75 2.22
C GLU A 46 17.68 1.50 1.51
N LEU A 47 17.22 0.30 1.91
CA LEU A 47 17.56 -0.95 1.23
C LEU A 47 17.22 -0.92 -0.26
N LEU A 48 16.03 -0.44 -0.63
CA LEU A 48 15.61 -0.33 -2.03
C LEU A 48 16.46 0.68 -2.80
N HIS A 49 16.79 1.81 -2.17
CA HIS A 49 17.59 2.87 -2.77
C HIS A 49 19.04 2.41 -3.00
N LEU A 50 19.71 1.89 -1.96
CA LEU A 50 21.06 1.33 -2.04
C LEU A 50 21.12 0.08 -2.95
N GLY A 51 20.00 -0.63 -3.06
CA GLY A 51 19.81 -1.73 -4.01
C GLY A 51 19.80 -1.31 -5.48
N GLY A 52 19.78 -0.01 -5.77
CA GLY A 52 19.94 0.55 -7.11
C GLY A 52 18.71 1.26 -7.68
N ARG A 53 17.61 1.37 -6.91
CA ARG A 53 16.46 2.19 -7.33
C ARG A 53 16.73 3.66 -7.02
N SER A 54 16.27 4.55 -7.90
CA SER A 54 16.24 5.98 -7.57
C SER A 54 15.34 6.21 -6.35
N LEU A 55 15.63 7.24 -5.55
CA LEU A 55 14.83 7.53 -4.36
C LEU A 55 13.33 7.75 -4.70
N PRO A 56 12.95 8.50 -5.76
CA PRO A 56 11.56 8.58 -6.19
C PRO A 56 10.93 7.23 -6.54
N HIS A 57 11.68 6.34 -7.20
CA HIS A 57 11.20 5.00 -7.55
C HIS A 57 10.91 4.16 -6.30
N ALA A 58 11.84 4.14 -5.35
CA ALA A 58 11.67 3.39 -4.10
C ALA A 58 10.46 3.92 -3.29
N VAL A 59 10.32 5.24 -3.20
CA VAL A 59 9.17 5.87 -2.54
C VAL A 59 7.85 5.50 -3.23
N LEU A 60 7.75 5.61 -4.55
CA LEU A 60 6.52 5.27 -5.27
C LEU A 60 6.20 3.76 -5.22
N MET A 61 7.22 2.90 -5.17
CA MET A 61 7.03 1.46 -4.96
C MET A 61 6.42 1.15 -3.59
N MET A 62 6.79 1.89 -2.55
CA MET A 62 6.28 1.70 -1.18
C MET A 62 4.96 2.44 -0.92
N ILE A 63 4.78 3.64 -1.49
CA ILE A 63 3.58 4.48 -1.37
C ILE A 63 2.99 4.71 -2.77
N PRO A 64 2.41 3.67 -3.41
CA PRO A 64 1.81 3.82 -4.72
C PRO A 64 0.49 4.58 -4.64
N GLU A 65 0.19 5.34 -5.69
CA GLU A 65 -1.09 6.05 -5.81
C GLU A 65 -2.27 5.08 -6.03
N ALA A 66 -3.49 5.61 -5.95
CA ALA A 66 -4.69 4.84 -6.25
C ALA A 66 -4.88 4.68 -7.78
N TRP A 67 -4.37 3.58 -8.34
CA TRP A 67 -4.31 3.36 -9.79
C TRP A 67 -5.36 2.38 -10.34
N GLU A 68 -5.84 1.42 -9.54
CA GLU A 68 -6.67 0.28 -10.01
C GLU A 68 -7.94 0.72 -10.75
N ASN A 69 -8.64 1.73 -10.24
CA ASN A 69 -9.91 2.23 -10.79
C ASN A 69 -9.78 3.56 -11.55
N ASN A 70 -8.56 4.06 -11.74
CA ASN A 70 -8.35 5.33 -12.44
C ASN A 70 -8.53 5.11 -13.96
N THR A 71 -9.60 5.61 -14.56
CA THR A 71 -9.88 5.36 -16.00
C THR A 71 -9.12 6.27 -16.97
N THR A 72 -8.45 7.32 -16.47
CA THR A 72 -7.75 8.31 -17.28
C THR A 72 -6.23 8.17 -17.24
N MET A 73 -5.71 7.15 -16.54
CA MET A 73 -4.28 6.89 -16.41
C MET A 73 -3.71 6.29 -17.69
N GLU A 74 -2.53 6.77 -18.09
CA GLU A 74 -1.83 6.27 -19.27
C GLU A 74 -1.44 4.79 -19.12
N PRO A 75 -1.46 3.99 -20.21
CA PRO A 75 -1.19 2.56 -20.13
C PRO A 75 0.18 2.22 -19.51
N ALA A 76 1.25 2.93 -19.90
CA ALA A 76 2.59 2.68 -19.38
C ALA A 76 2.67 2.94 -17.86
N GLU A 77 1.97 3.96 -17.38
CA GLU A 77 1.90 4.26 -15.95
C GLU A 77 1.11 3.18 -15.19
N ARG A 78 0.00 2.70 -15.76
CA ARG A 78 -0.74 1.57 -15.19
C ARG A 78 0.13 0.31 -15.11
N ASP A 79 0.88 0.01 -16.17
CA ASP A 79 1.77 -1.16 -16.22
C ASP A 79 2.86 -1.05 -15.16
N PHE A 80 3.43 0.14 -14.96
CA PHE A 80 4.37 0.40 -13.87
C PHE A 80 3.76 0.07 -12.51
N TRP A 81 2.56 0.57 -12.22
CA TRP A 81 1.91 0.30 -10.93
C TRP A 81 1.55 -1.17 -10.73
N GLN A 82 1.00 -1.82 -11.76
CA GLN A 82 0.60 -3.23 -11.70
C GLN A 82 1.81 -4.15 -11.51
N PHE A 83 2.92 -3.85 -12.17
CA PHE A 83 4.17 -4.59 -11.98
C PHE A 83 4.68 -4.46 -10.54
N HIS A 84 4.76 -3.23 -10.02
CA HIS A 84 5.25 -3.00 -8.66
C HIS A 84 4.32 -3.55 -7.58
N ALA A 85 3.00 -3.55 -7.80
CA ALA A 85 2.03 -4.19 -6.91
C ALA A 85 2.24 -5.71 -6.77
N SER A 86 2.87 -6.34 -7.78
CA SER A 86 3.26 -7.76 -7.73
C SER A 86 4.54 -8.00 -6.91
N LEU A 87 5.33 -6.95 -6.69
CA LEU A 87 6.62 -7.01 -5.99
C LEU A 87 6.57 -6.52 -4.55
N MET A 88 5.85 -5.43 -4.31
CA MET A 88 5.76 -4.74 -3.02
C MET A 88 4.31 -4.38 -2.70
N GLU A 89 3.86 -4.81 -1.53
CA GLU A 89 2.61 -4.37 -0.94
C GLU A 89 2.73 -2.90 -0.48
N PRO A 90 1.65 -2.10 -0.61
CA PRO A 90 1.67 -0.73 -0.14
C PRO A 90 1.97 -0.62 1.36
N TRP A 91 2.84 0.31 1.72
CA TRP A 91 3.06 0.73 3.10
C TRP A 91 2.00 1.75 3.50
N ASP A 92 0.78 1.25 3.64
CA ASP A 92 -0.43 2.06 3.80
C ASP A 92 -0.63 2.58 5.24
N GLY A 93 -1.38 3.67 5.35
CA GLY A 93 -1.65 4.43 6.57
C GLY A 93 -1.56 5.95 6.32
N PRO A 94 -2.14 6.79 7.20
CA PRO A 94 -2.02 8.25 7.07
C PRO A 94 -0.58 8.70 7.10
N ALA A 95 -0.06 9.25 5.99
CA ALA A 95 1.35 9.57 5.87
C ALA A 95 1.58 10.87 5.10
N CYS A 96 2.54 11.65 5.58
CA CYS A 96 3.20 12.72 4.84
C CYS A 96 4.70 12.48 5.02
N VAL A 97 5.32 11.84 4.03
CA VAL A 97 6.72 11.42 4.09
C VAL A 97 7.56 12.43 3.36
N THR A 98 8.53 13.03 4.07
CA THR A 98 9.60 13.84 3.49
C THR A 98 10.87 13.01 3.43
N PHE A 99 11.56 13.01 2.30
CA PHE A 99 12.71 12.16 2.05
C PHE A 99 13.82 12.92 1.33
N THR A 100 15.06 12.45 1.46
CA THR A 100 16.21 13.02 0.77
C THR A 100 17.34 12.00 0.65
N ASP A 101 18.11 12.07 -0.45
CA ASP A 101 19.39 11.36 -0.64
C ASP A 101 20.58 12.34 -0.57
N GLY A 102 20.35 13.57 -0.10
CA GLY A 102 21.32 14.66 -0.10
C GLY A 102 21.36 15.49 -1.38
N THR A 103 20.85 14.99 -2.52
CA THR A 103 20.74 15.74 -3.78
C THR A 103 19.29 16.04 -4.14
N LEU A 104 18.42 15.04 -4.01
CA LEU A 104 16.98 15.15 -4.14
C LEU A 104 16.37 15.41 -2.76
N VAL A 105 15.36 16.27 -2.72
CA VAL A 105 14.50 16.47 -1.56
C VAL A 105 13.07 16.36 -2.04
N GLY A 106 12.26 15.52 -1.41
CA GLY A 106 10.89 15.32 -1.83
C GLY A 106 9.93 15.08 -0.70
N ALA A 107 8.65 15.14 -1.04
CA ALA A 107 7.55 14.82 -0.16
C ALA A 107 6.43 14.11 -0.92
N VAL A 108 5.81 13.11 -0.28
CA VAL A 108 4.64 12.40 -0.80
C VAL A 108 3.61 12.23 0.31
N LEU A 109 2.33 12.25 -0.06
CA LEU A 109 1.25 11.84 0.83
C LEU A 109 0.89 10.38 0.59
N ASP A 110 0.24 9.76 1.56
CA ASP A 110 -0.44 8.49 1.32
C ASP A 110 -1.48 8.61 0.18
N ARG A 111 -1.89 7.47 -0.36
CA ARG A 111 -2.82 7.36 -1.49
C ARG A 111 -4.15 8.12 -1.31
N ASN A 112 -4.57 8.34 -0.06
CA ASN A 112 -5.82 9.03 0.27
C ASN A 112 -5.58 10.49 0.74
N GLY A 113 -4.31 10.89 0.94
CA GLY A 113 -3.93 12.22 1.42
C GLY A 113 -4.49 12.56 2.79
N LEU A 114 -4.35 11.65 3.74
CA LEU A 114 -4.92 11.75 5.08
C LEU A 114 -4.13 12.68 6.01
N ARG A 115 -2.96 13.18 5.56
CA ARG A 115 -2.14 14.16 6.28
C ARG A 115 -1.99 15.44 5.46
N PRO A 116 -1.95 16.62 6.10
CA PRO A 116 -1.74 17.86 5.40
C PRO A 116 -0.25 18.04 5.05
N GLY A 117 0.01 18.65 3.89
CA GLY A 117 1.33 19.15 3.51
C GLY A 117 1.15 20.40 2.67
N ARG A 118 1.79 21.51 3.07
CA ARG A 118 1.73 22.80 2.39
C ARG A 118 3.13 23.29 2.13
N TRP A 119 3.32 23.92 0.98
CA TRP A 119 4.61 24.44 0.59
C TRP A 119 4.53 25.87 0.07
N TRP A 120 5.57 26.66 0.33
CA TRP A 120 5.78 28.00 -0.19
C TRP A 120 7.11 28.05 -0.95
N ARG A 121 7.15 28.82 -2.03
CA ARG A 121 8.39 29.21 -2.73
C ARG A 121 8.59 30.71 -2.57
N THR A 122 9.79 31.10 -2.15
CA THR A 122 10.15 32.50 -1.96
C THR A 122 10.89 33.09 -3.17
N LEU A 123 11.06 34.42 -3.21
CA LEU A 123 11.80 35.15 -4.26
C LEU A 123 13.28 34.73 -4.34
N ASP A 124 13.88 34.36 -3.22
CA ASP A 124 15.26 33.84 -3.13
C ASP A 124 15.33 32.31 -3.31
N ASP A 125 14.31 31.73 -3.93
CA ASP A 125 14.21 30.32 -4.35
C ASP A 125 14.27 29.29 -3.22
N ARG A 126 13.96 29.70 -1.98
CA ARG A 126 13.79 28.76 -0.88
C ARG A 126 12.42 28.10 -0.97
N ILE A 127 12.40 26.80 -0.72
CA ILE A 127 11.16 26.05 -0.54
C ILE A 127 10.96 25.76 0.95
N ILE A 128 9.78 26.11 1.44
CA ILE A 128 9.36 25.84 2.82
C ILE A 128 8.20 24.85 2.71
N LEU A 129 8.35 23.65 3.27
CA LEU A 129 7.31 22.63 3.33
C LEU A 129 7.01 22.31 4.80
N ALA A 130 5.73 22.31 5.16
CA ALA A 130 5.28 21.98 6.51
C ALA A 130 3.87 21.37 6.51
N SER A 131 3.48 20.76 7.63
CA SER A 131 2.12 20.25 7.82
C SER A 131 1.06 21.36 7.82
N GLU A 132 1.47 22.59 8.17
CA GLU A 132 0.58 23.75 8.32
C GLU A 132 1.16 24.98 7.63
N SER A 133 0.30 25.97 7.36
CA SER A 133 0.76 27.28 6.88
C SER A 133 1.05 28.21 8.05
N GLY A 134 2.04 29.10 7.90
CA GLY A 134 2.38 30.08 8.94
C GLY A 134 3.33 29.56 10.02
N VAL A 135 3.99 28.42 9.78
CA VAL A 135 4.99 27.87 10.72
C VAL A 135 6.25 28.72 10.83
N LEU A 136 6.56 29.51 9.80
CA LEU A 136 7.69 30.44 9.76
C LEU A 136 7.17 31.84 9.44
N ASP A 137 7.76 32.84 10.10
CA ASP A 137 7.49 34.25 9.84
C ASP A 137 8.23 34.67 8.56
N VAL A 138 7.52 34.60 7.43
CA VAL A 138 8.00 35.00 6.11
C VAL A 138 7.07 36.08 5.57
N ASP A 139 7.64 37.24 5.23
CA ASP A 139 6.88 38.33 4.63
C ASP A 139 6.16 37.84 3.36
N SER A 140 4.86 38.09 3.29
CA SER A 140 4.01 37.78 2.14
C SER A 140 4.56 38.33 0.82
N ALA A 141 5.26 39.47 0.83
CA ALA A 141 5.88 40.06 -0.36
C ALA A 141 7.04 39.21 -0.91
N GLN A 142 7.61 38.31 -0.10
CA GLN A 142 8.67 37.40 -0.51
C GLN A 142 8.14 36.11 -1.14
N ILE A 143 6.84 35.83 -1.10
CA ILE A 143 6.29 34.54 -1.54
C ILE A 143 5.83 34.62 -3.00
N VAL A 144 6.47 33.83 -3.88
CA VAL A 144 6.13 33.78 -5.32
C VAL A 144 5.11 32.70 -5.65
N ALA A 145 5.09 31.60 -4.90
CA ALA A 145 4.12 30.53 -5.09
C ALA A 145 3.78 29.84 -3.77
N LYS A 146 2.55 29.34 -3.68
CA LYS A 146 2.06 28.54 -2.56
C LYS A 146 1.29 27.35 -3.13
N GLY A 147 1.44 26.19 -2.50
CA GLY A 147 0.71 24.99 -2.88
C GLY A 147 0.49 24.05 -1.72
N ARG A 148 -0.13 22.91 -2.03
CA ARG A 148 -0.33 21.80 -1.11
C ARG A 148 0.08 20.50 -1.79
N LEU A 149 0.53 19.55 -1.00
CA LEU A 149 0.68 18.17 -1.46
C LEU A 149 -0.70 17.61 -1.80
N GLN A 150 -0.74 16.75 -2.82
CA GLN A 150 -1.97 16.11 -3.29
C GLN A 150 -1.81 14.60 -3.16
N PRO A 151 -2.88 13.86 -2.80
CA PRO A 151 -2.85 12.40 -2.84
C PRO A 151 -2.38 11.91 -4.21
N GLY A 152 -1.50 10.92 -4.20
CA GLY A 152 -0.95 10.33 -5.43
C GLY A 152 0.06 11.18 -6.20
N LYS A 153 0.40 12.39 -5.72
CA LYS A 153 1.43 13.23 -6.35
C LYS A 153 2.68 13.38 -5.51
N MET A 154 3.83 13.30 -6.16
CA MET A 154 5.13 13.58 -5.57
C MET A 154 5.50 15.06 -5.75
N PHE A 155 5.91 15.71 -4.67
CA PHE A 155 6.61 16.98 -4.74
C PHE A 155 8.11 16.71 -4.66
N LEU A 156 8.87 17.01 -5.71
CA LEU A 156 10.29 16.68 -5.79
C LEU A 156 11.12 17.90 -6.19
N ILE A 157 12.24 18.10 -5.51
CA ILE A 157 13.22 19.15 -5.79
C ILE A 157 14.55 18.47 -6.09
N ASP A 158 15.14 18.83 -7.21
CA ASP A 158 16.51 18.47 -7.56
C ASP A 158 17.42 19.68 -7.24
N THR A 159 18.23 19.54 -6.18
CA THR A 159 19.11 20.61 -5.73
C THR A 159 20.37 20.75 -6.59
N ALA A 160 20.78 19.68 -7.30
CA ALA A 160 21.89 19.75 -8.24
C ALA A 160 21.47 20.46 -9.53
N ALA A 161 20.25 20.20 -10.02
CA ALA A 161 19.69 20.89 -11.18
C ALA A 161 19.07 22.26 -10.83
N GLY A 162 18.85 22.55 -9.54
CA GLY A 162 18.27 23.80 -9.06
C GLY A 162 16.81 24.00 -9.50
N ARG A 163 16.00 22.93 -9.52
CA ARG A 163 14.60 23.01 -9.98
C ARG A 163 13.66 22.08 -9.24
N ILE A 164 12.37 22.43 -9.29
CA ILE A 164 11.28 21.53 -8.94
C ILE A 164 11.03 20.60 -10.14
N VAL A 165 10.96 19.29 -9.89
CA VAL A 165 10.60 18.27 -10.87
C VAL A 165 9.10 18.00 -10.75
N SER A 166 8.38 18.02 -11.88
CA SER A 166 6.94 17.76 -11.85
C SER A 166 6.63 16.29 -11.60
N ASP A 167 5.48 16.02 -10.98
CA ASP A 167 4.98 14.66 -10.75
C ASP A 167 4.89 13.86 -12.07
N ASP A 168 4.35 14.48 -13.12
CA ASP A 168 4.20 13.87 -14.44
C ASP A 168 5.57 13.48 -15.02
N GLU A 169 6.60 14.32 -14.88
CA GLU A 169 7.97 14.01 -15.36
C GLU A 169 8.57 12.83 -14.57
N VAL A 170 8.36 12.79 -13.25
CA VAL A 170 8.84 11.67 -12.41
C VAL A 170 8.18 10.37 -12.86
N LYS A 171 6.85 10.37 -12.99
CA LYS A 171 6.07 9.18 -13.33
C LYS A 171 6.32 8.71 -14.75
N GLU A 172 6.35 9.62 -15.72
CA GLU A 172 6.65 9.29 -17.12
C GLU A 172 8.02 8.63 -17.24
N ARG A 173 9.05 9.22 -16.62
CA ARG A 173 10.41 8.67 -16.63
C ARG A 173 10.47 7.28 -16.00
N LEU A 174 9.76 7.06 -14.89
CA LEU A 174 9.77 5.77 -14.19
C LEU A 174 8.94 4.71 -14.92
N ALA A 175 7.81 5.09 -15.48
CA ALA A 175 6.92 4.20 -16.22
C ALA A 175 7.51 3.74 -17.55
N THR A 176 8.38 4.56 -18.16
CA THR A 176 9.06 4.25 -19.42
C THR A 176 10.48 3.72 -19.23
N ALA A 177 10.96 3.59 -17.98
CA ALA A 177 12.31 3.14 -17.69
C ALA A 177 12.57 1.69 -18.13
N GLU A 178 11.54 0.85 -18.08
CA GLU A 178 11.62 -0.59 -18.36
C GLU A 178 10.34 -1.07 -19.08
N PRO A 179 10.37 -2.20 -19.79
CA PRO A 179 9.22 -2.71 -20.56
C PRO A 179 8.19 -3.44 -19.68
N TYR A 180 7.61 -2.74 -18.68
CA TYR A 180 6.70 -3.34 -17.70
C TYR A 180 5.50 -4.06 -18.33
N GLY A 181 4.90 -3.50 -19.39
CA GLY A 181 3.78 -4.11 -20.09
C GLY A 181 4.14 -5.46 -20.71
N GLU A 182 5.36 -5.63 -21.24
CA GLU A 182 5.83 -6.90 -21.78
C GLU A 182 6.00 -7.95 -20.67
N TRP A 183 6.58 -7.55 -19.53
CA TRP A 183 6.76 -8.43 -18.37
C TRP A 183 5.43 -8.88 -17.78
N LEU A 184 4.45 -7.97 -17.70
CA LEU A 184 3.10 -8.29 -17.25
C LEU A 184 2.41 -9.25 -18.21
N HIS A 185 2.48 -8.98 -19.52
CA HIS A 185 1.91 -9.87 -20.53
C HIS A 185 2.49 -11.28 -20.48
N ALA A 186 3.81 -11.40 -20.29
CA ALA A 186 4.50 -12.68 -20.26
C ALA A 186 4.36 -13.42 -18.92
N GLY A 187 4.22 -12.69 -17.80
CA GLY A 187 4.34 -13.25 -16.45
C GLY A 187 3.04 -13.30 -15.63
N LEU A 188 2.03 -12.50 -15.97
CA LEU A 188 0.80 -12.37 -15.18
C LEU A 188 -0.37 -13.13 -15.82
N LEU A 189 -0.94 -14.08 -15.08
CA LEU A 189 -2.12 -14.84 -15.50
C LEU A 189 -3.39 -14.29 -14.83
N ASP A 190 -4.34 -13.81 -15.62
CA ASP A 190 -5.68 -13.48 -15.12
C ASP A 190 -6.51 -14.76 -14.97
N LEU A 191 -6.88 -15.11 -13.74
CA LEU A 191 -7.68 -16.30 -13.45
C LEU A 191 -9.06 -16.27 -14.14
N LYS A 192 -9.57 -15.10 -14.53
CA LYS A 192 -10.85 -14.97 -15.26
C LYS A 192 -10.78 -15.50 -16.69
N THR A 193 -9.58 -15.62 -17.27
CA THR A 193 -9.40 -16.16 -18.62
C THR A 193 -9.34 -17.70 -18.64
N LEU A 194 -9.32 -18.33 -17.47
CA LEU A 194 -9.33 -19.79 -17.35
C LEU A 194 -10.72 -20.36 -17.69
N PRO A 195 -10.78 -21.58 -18.27
CA PRO A 195 -12.05 -22.21 -18.59
C PRO A 195 -12.89 -22.44 -17.33
N GLU A 196 -14.21 -22.31 -17.48
CA GLU A 196 -15.14 -22.59 -16.39
C GLU A 196 -15.01 -24.05 -15.92
N ARG A 197 -14.86 -24.23 -14.62
CA ARG A 197 -14.81 -25.56 -14.01
C ARG A 197 -16.23 -26.09 -13.81
N ALA A 198 -16.47 -27.31 -14.29
CA ALA A 198 -17.70 -28.03 -13.98
C ALA A 198 -17.86 -28.21 -12.47
N ARG A 199 -18.95 -27.68 -11.91
CA ARG A 199 -19.29 -27.79 -10.49
C ARG A 199 -20.17 -29.02 -10.29
N VAL A 200 -19.78 -29.92 -9.39
CA VAL A 200 -20.62 -31.05 -8.99
C VAL A 200 -21.56 -30.59 -7.88
N ALA A 201 -22.87 -30.70 -8.09
CA ALA A 201 -23.85 -30.44 -7.06
C ALA A 201 -23.90 -31.64 -6.08
N PRO A 202 -23.47 -31.47 -4.82
CA PRO A 202 -23.61 -32.54 -3.82
C PRO A 202 -25.10 -32.79 -3.52
N ASN A 203 -25.44 -34.02 -3.13
CA ASN A 203 -26.78 -34.32 -2.65
C ASN A 203 -27.05 -33.62 -1.29
N HIS A 204 -28.33 -33.44 -0.97
CA HIS A 204 -28.75 -32.71 0.23
C HIS A 204 -28.20 -33.32 1.53
N GLU A 205 -28.24 -34.64 1.67
CA GLU A 205 -27.77 -35.32 2.88
C GLU A 205 -26.28 -35.07 3.14
N SER A 206 -25.45 -35.11 2.09
CA SER A 206 -24.02 -34.79 2.21
C SER A 206 -23.79 -33.33 2.59
N VAL A 207 -24.64 -32.40 2.14
CA VAL A 207 -24.54 -30.98 2.50
C VAL A 207 -24.84 -30.79 3.98
N VAL A 208 -25.98 -31.33 4.44
CA VAL A 208 -26.41 -31.22 5.86
C VAL A 208 -25.37 -31.82 6.79
N ARG A 209 -24.83 -33.01 6.45
CA ARG A 209 -23.77 -33.64 7.26
C ARG A 209 -22.53 -32.76 7.40
N ARG A 210 -22.11 -32.08 6.33
CA ARG A 210 -20.97 -31.16 6.36
C ARG A 210 -21.28 -29.90 7.14
N GLN A 211 -22.47 -29.32 6.96
CA GLN A 211 -22.93 -28.15 7.72
C GLN A 211 -22.83 -28.41 9.23
N ILE A 212 -23.39 -29.54 9.70
CA ILE A 212 -23.30 -29.94 11.11
C ILE A 212 -21.84 -30.12 11.53
N SER A 213 -21.03 -30.80 10.72
CA SER A 213 -19.61 -31.06 11.05
C SER A 213 -18.78 -29.78 11.17
N PHE A 214 -19.12 -28.74 10.41
CA PHE A 214 -18.46 -27.43 10.46
C PHE A 214 -19.18 -26.42 11.36
N GLY A 215 -20.19 -26.85 12.13
CA GLY A 215 -20.85 -26.02 13.13
C GLY A 215 -21.86 -25.01 12.60
N TYR A 216 -22.32 -25.14 11.35
CA TYR A 216 -23.39 -24.30 10.82
C TYR A 216 -24.71 -24.56 11.56
N SER A 217 -25.35 -23.49 11.99
CA SER A 217 -26.68 -23.51 12.59
C SER A 217 -27.76 -23.10 11.58
N GLU A 218 -29.02 -23.37 11.92
CA GLU A 218 -30.15 -22.89 11.13
C GLU A 218 -30.18 -21.35 11.07
N GLU A 219 -29.72 -20.68 12.12
CA GLU A 219 -29.60 -19.23 12.17
C GLU A 219 -28.57 -18.72 11.16
N ASP A 220 -27.39 -19.34 11.08
CA ASP A 220 -26.38 -18.99 10.08
C ASP A 220 -26.93 -19.15 8.66
N LEU A 221 -27.68 -20.22 8.40
CA LEU A 221 -28.27 -20.47 7.09
C LEU A 221 -29.37 -19.44 6.75
N ARG A 222 -30.27 -19.18 7.69
CA ARG A 222 -31.48 -18.38 7.46
C ARG A 222 -31.25 -16.88 7.56
N ILE A 223 -30.46 -16.44 8.55
CA ILE A 223 -30.23 -15.03 8.84
C ILE A 223 -29.02 -14.50 8.07
N LEU A 224 -27.97 -15.32 7.88
CA LEU A 224 -26.74 -14.89 7.22
C LEU A 224 -26.69 -15.30 5.74
N LEU A 225 -26.63 -16.60 5.47
CA LEU A 225 -26.32 -17.12 4.13
C LEU A 225 -27.46 -16.90 3.12
N THR A 226 -28.72 -17.12 3.52
CA THR A 226 -29.86 -16.96 2.60
C THR A 226 -30.02 -15.52 2.12
N PRO A 227 -29.97 -14.49 2.99
CA PRO A 227 -30.00 -13.10 2.55
C PRO A 227 -28.79 -12.72 1.69
N MET A 228 -27.56 -13.12 2.06
CA MET A 228 -26.37 -12.86 1.24
C MET A 228 -26.50 -13.44 -0.16
N ALA A 229 -27.01 -14.66 -0.28
CA ALA A 229 -27.23 -15.30 -1.57
C ALA A 229 -28.32 -14.60 -2.40
N ALA A 230 -29.35 -14.03 -1.75
CA ALA A 230 -30.45 -13.37 -2.43
C ALA A 230 -30.17 -11.91 -2.84
N SER A 231 -29.47 -11.14 -1.99
CA SER A 231 -29.22 -9.71 -2.19
C SER A 231 -27.82 -9.38 -2.71
N GLY A 232 -26.85 -10.30 -2.57
CA GLY A 232 -25.44 -10.03 -2.83
C GLY A 232 -24.76 -9.14 -1.79
N ALA A 233 -25.42 -8.88 -0.65
CA ALA A 233 -24.90 -8.04 0.44
C ALA A 233 -25.08 -8.74 1.79
N GLU A 234 -24.23 -8.40 2.76
CA GLU A 234 -24.39 -8.89 4.14
C GLU A 234 -25.73 -8.42 4.74
N PRO A 235 -26.40 -9.26 5.55
CA PRO A 235 -27.65 -8.86 6.20
C PRO A 235 -27.40 -7.78 7.25
N LEU A 236 -28.33 -6.84 7.36
CA LEU A 236 -28.33 -5.84 8.43
C LEU A 236 -29.05 -6.39 9.67
N GLY A 237 -28.43 -6.19 10.82
CA GLY A 237 -29.01 -6.44 12.14
C GLY A 237 -29.11 -5.17 12.98
N SER A 238 -29.79 -5.24 14.12
CA SER A 238 -29.86 -4.15 15.11
C SER A 238 -29.76 -4.73 16.52
N MET A 239 -29.60 -3.85 17.51
CA MET A 239 -29.25 -4.17 18.91
C MET A 239 -27.80 -4.66 19.08
N GLY A 240 -27.30 -4.64 20.32
CA GLY A 240 -25.98 -5.16 20.65
C GLY A 240 -25.98 -6.68 20.77
N SER A 241 -24.79 -7.29 20.72
CA SER A 241 -24.63 -8.72 21.02
C SER A 241 -24.81 -8.94 22.53
N ASP A 242 -25.85 -9.68 22.90
CA ASP A 242 -26.12 -10.14 24.28
C ASP A 242 -25.51 -11.54 24.55
N THR A 243 -24.79 -12.09 23.58
CA THR A 243 -24.14 -13.39 23.70
C THR A 243 -22.84 -13.30 24.49
N PRO A 244 -22.50 -14.32 25.31
CA PRO A 244 -21.23 -14.32 26.02
C PRO A 244 -20.05 -14.37 25.04
N ALA A 245 -18.94 -13.74 25.42
CA ALA A 245 -17.67 -13.89 24.70
C ALA A 245 -17.35 -15.38 24.47
N ALA A 246 -16.73 -15.71 23.33
CA ALA A 246 -16.59 -17.09 22.89
C ALA A 246 -15.97 -18.03 23.95
N VAL A 247 -14.97 -17.54 24.68
CA VAL A 247 -14.30 -18.28 25.78
C VAL A 247 -15.20 -18.59 26.99
N LEU A 248 -16.27 -17.82 27.19
CA LEU A 248 -17.24 -18.00 28.27
C LEU A 248 -18.51 -18.72 27.80
N SER A 249 -18.61 -19.05 26.52
CA SER A 249 -19.80 -19.70 25.98
C SER A 249 -19.92 -21.14 26.47
N GLN A 250 -21.12 -21.53 26.86
CA GLN A 250 -21.46 -22.93 27.13
C GLN A 250 -21.75 -23.73 25.84
N ARG A 251 -21.74 -23.06 24.68
CA ARG A 251 -21.92 -23.68 23.36
C ARG A 251 -20.57 -23.75 22.65
N SER A 252 -20.44 -24.70 21.73
CA SER A 252 -19.28 -24.77 20.83
C SER A 252 -19.23 -23.48 20.00
N LYS A 253 -18.07 -22.84 19.97
CA LYS A 253 -17.79 -21.62 19.21
C LYS A 253 -16.74 -21.91 18.15
N LEU A 254 -16.81 -21.19 17.04
CA LEU A 254 -15.90 -21.39 15.93
C LEU A 254 -14.65 -20.54 16.14
N LEU A 255 -13.53 -20.95 15.54
CA LEU A 255 -12.24 -20.33 15.79
C LEU A 255 -12.25 -18.82 15.53
N TYR A 256 -13.00 -18.39 14.50
CA TYR A 256 -13.13 -16.98 14.15
C TYR A 256 -13.87 -16.14 15.20
N ASP A 257 -14.68 -16.74 16.09
CA ASP A 257 -15.34 -16.01 17.19
C ASP A 257 -14.35 -15.51 18.27
N TYR A 258 -13.09 -15.93 18.19
CA TYR A 258 -12.01 -15.53 19.11
C TYR A 258 -11.14 -14.39 18.56
N PHE A 259 -11.36 -13.97 17.31
CA PHE A 259 -10.63 -12.87 16.68
C PHE A 259 -11.55 -11.66 16.53
N VAL A 260 -11.15 -10.55 17.15
CA VAL A 260 -11.83 -9.24 17.08
C VAL A 260 -10.95 -8.27 16.32
#